data_AF-A0A833G3A0-F1
#
_entry.id   AF-A0A833G3A0-F1
#
_cell.length_a   1.000
_cell.length_b   1.000
_cell.length_c   1.000
_cell.angle_alpha   90.00
_cell.angle_beta   90.00
_cell.angle_gamma   90.00
#
_symmetry.space_group_name_H-M   'P 1'
#
loop_
_entity.id
_entity.type
_entity.pdbx_description
1 polymer ?
#
loop_
_entity_poly.entity_id
_entity_poly.type
_entity_poly.pdbx_seq_one_letter_code
_entity_poly.pdbx_strand_id
1 'polypeptide(L)'
;MPPAEDIYRQLSGAWRMMTGKRDGLRLLDLTLDGFWNSFFAIVVAGPAMLASWVPLAGELSGAGAGFGMRLSMLVRLAIVDVGAWVLPLVGLAAVAGYAGLRARFVHFVVASNWASAIFVWMTLPVSLLRIVAPAASD
;
A
#
# COMPACT_ATOMS: atom_id res chain seq x y z
N MET A 1 3.47 -7.53 15.53
CA MET A 1 3.19 -6.19 14.97
C MET A 1 4.23 -5.23 15.49
N PRO A 2 4.71 -4.26 14.68
CA PRO A 2 5.57 -3.20 15.18
C PRO A 2 4.85 -2.32 16.20
N PRO A 3 5.53 -1.80 17.23
CA PRO A 3 5.03 -0.75 18.10
C PRO A 3 4.51 0.47 17.32
N ALA A 4 3.51 1.17 17.84
CA ALA A 4 2.94 2.35 17.19
C ALA A 4 3.98 3.47 16.94
N GLU A 5 4.91 3.67 17.88
CA GLU A 5 6.01 4.62 17.75
C GLU A 5 6.93 4.27 16.57
N ASP A 6 7.17 2.97 16.35
CA ASP A 6 7.96 2.52 15.20
C ASP A 6 7.21 2.80 13.90
N ILE A 7 5.91 2.52 13.83
CA ILE A 7 5.09 2.84 12.66
C ILE A 7 5.15 4.35 12.35
N TYR A 8 4.97 5.19 13.37
CA TYR A 8 5.05 6.65 13.22
C TYR A 8 6.42 7.10 12.73
N ARG A 9 7.50 6.57 13.31
CA ARG A 9 8.88 6.86 12.88
C ARG A 9 9.12 6.47 11.42
N GLN A 10 8.66 5.28 11.02
CA GLN A 10 8.83 4.76 9.65
C GLN A 10 8.06 5.61 8.63
N LEU A 11 6.79 5.94 8.91
CA LEU A 11 5.98 6.82 8.06
C LEU A 11 6.59 8.22 7.97
N SER A 12 7.08 8.77 9.07
CA SER A 12 7.77 10.07 9.08
C SER A 12 9.04 10.05 8.23
N GLY A 13 9.82 8.97 8.30
CA GLY A 13 10.99 8.72 7.44
C GLY A 13 10.63 8.71 5.97
N ALA A 14 9.62 7.92 5.59
CA ALA A 14 9.14 7.82 4.22
C ALA A 14 8.60 9.16 3.70
N TRP A 15 7.82 9.90 4.51
CA TRP A 15 7.30 11.21 4.14
C TRP A 15 8.42 12.24 3.88
N ARG A 16 9.46 12.24 4.72
CA ARG A 16 10.65 13.08 4.52
C ARG A 16 11.31 12.74 3.19
N MET A 17 11.47 11.47 2.86
CA MET A 17 12.05 11.05 1.58
C MET A 17 11.19 11.48 0.38
N MET A 18 9.86 11.30 0.45
CA MET A 18 8.92 11.73 -0.59
C MET A 18 8.96 13.25 -0.83
N THR A 19 9.25 14.02 0.22
CA THR A 19 9.39 15.49 0.17
C THR A 19 10.82 15.96 -0.10
N GLY A 20 11.71 15.07 -0.57
CA GLY A 20 13.08 15.37 -0.99
C GLY A 20 14.12 15.46 0.13
N LYS A 21 13.73 15.21 1.38
CA LYS A 21 14.63 15.24 2.54
C LYS A 21 15.34 13.90 2.71
N ARG A 22 16.61 13.86 2.31
CA ARG A 22 17.47 12.65 2.32
C ARG A 22 17.70 12.05 3.72
N ASP A 23 17.57 12.86 4.76
CA ASP A 23 17.73 12.41 6.14
C ASP A 23 16.59 11.51 6.64
N GLY A 24 15.47 11.43 5.90
CA GLY A 24 14.40 10.48 6.17
C GLY A 24 14.86 9.02 6.19
N LEU A 25 15.88 8.66 5.39
CA LEU A 25 16.48 7.32 5.39
C LEU A 25 17.01 6.90 6.77
N ARG A 26 17.47 7.85 7.59
CA ARG A 26 18.03 7.56 8.93
C ARG A 26 16.96 7.22 9.95
N LEU A 27 15.70 7.53 9.66
CA LEU A 27 14.56 7.17 10.49
C LEU A 27 14.07 5.75 10.21
N LEU A 28 14.43 5.20 9.03
CA LEU A 28 13.97 3.89 8.62
C LEU A 28 14.76 2.77 9.31
N ASP A 29 14.06 1.73 9.75
CA ASP A 29 14.69 0.47 10.16
C ASP A 29 15.07 -0.34 8.91
N LEU A 30 16.37 -0.32 8.60
CA LEU A 30 16.96 -0.92 7.39
C LEU A 30 17.61 -2.28 7.67
N THR A 31 17.31 -2.87 8.84
CA THR A 31 17.73 -4.23 9.20
C THR A 31 16.89 -5.28 8.47
N LEU A 32 17.27 -6.56 8.61
CA LEU A 32 16.47 -7.67 8.10
C LEU A 32 15.10 -7.76 8.81
N ASP A 33 15.02 -7.43 10.09
CA ASP A 33 13.74 -7.38 10.80
C ASP A 33 12.89 -6.19 10.32
N GLY A 34 13.53 -5.04 10.11
CA GLY A 34 12.92 -3.86 9.49
C GLY A 34 12.32 -4.16 8.11
N PHE A 35 12.98 -4.99 7.30
CA PHE A 35 12.45 -5.48 6.02
C PHE A 35 11.10 -6.18 6.19
N TRP A 36 11.01 -7.19 7.06
CA TRP A 36 9.76 -7.93 7.27
C TRP A 36 8.68 -7.05 7.93
N ASN A 37 9.08 -6.23 8.91
CA ASN A 37 8.20 -5.29 9.59
C ASN A 37 7.61 -4.23 8.63
N SER A 38 8.33 -3.87 7.56
CA SER A 38 7.82 -2.90 6.58
C SER A 38 6.57 -3.37 5.84
N PHE A 39 6.33 -4.67 5.70
CA PHE A 39 5.10 -5.19 5.09
C PHE A 39 3.85 -4.92 5.94
N PHE A 40 4.01 -4.56 7.22
CA PHE A 40 2.92 -4.06 8.04
C PHE A 40 2.32 -2.76 7.49
N ALA A 41 3.02 -2.06 6.59
CA ALA A 41 2.49 -0.94 5.81
C ALA A 41 1.19 -1.30 5.05
N ILE A 42 1.04 -2.54 4.58
CA ILE A 42 -0.20 -3.02 3.94
C ILE A 42 -1.36 -3.01 4.95
N VAL A 43 -1.11 -3.44 6.18
CA VAL A 43 -2.11 -3.43 7.26
C VAL A 43 -2.50 -1.99 7.62
N VAL A 44 -1.50 -1.09 7.70
CA VAL A 44 -1.72 0.35 7.94
C VAL A 44 -2.51 0.99 6.80
N ALA A 45 -2.33 0.56 5.56
CA ALA A 45 -3.09 1.01 4.39
C ALA A 45 -4.50 0.40 4.32
N GLY A 46 -4.70 -0.76 4.94
CA GLY A 46 -5.92 -1.58 4.86
C GLY A 46 -7.25 -0.82 5.00
N PRO A 47 -7.42 0.07 6.00
CA PRO A 47 -8.65 0.85 6.13
C PRO A 47 -8.96 1.72 4.90
N ALA A 48 -7.96 2.40 4.35
CA ALA A 48 -8.11 3.24 3.16
C ALA A 48 -8.34 2.39 1.89
N MET A 49 -7.70 1.23 1.80
CA MET A 49 -7.94 0.27 0.71
C MET A 49 -9.38 -0.24 0.74
N LEU A 50 -9.90 -0.64 1.91
CA LEU A 50 -11.27 -1.09 2.08
C LEU A 50 -12.29 0.00 1.71
N ALA A 51 -12.03 1.24 2.10
CA ALA A 51 -12.86 2.38 1.72
C ALA A 51 -12.91 2.60 0.20
N SER A 52 -11.89 2.15 -0.54
CA SER A 52 -11.86 2.17 -2.01
C SER A 52 -12.55 0.94 -2.63
N TRP A 53 -12.30 -0.26 -2.08
CA TRP A 53 -12.81 -1.51 -2.66
C TRP A 53 -14.30 -1.74 -2.43
N VAL A 54 -14.83 -1.39 -1.26
CA VAL A 54 -16.23 -1.69 -0.92
C VAL A 54 -17.22 -1.02 -1.88
N PRO A 55 -17.10 0.30 -2.18
CA PRO A 55 -17.96 0.94 -3.17
C PRO A 55 -17.75 0.37 -4.58
N LEU A 56 -16.50 0.22 -4.99
CA LEU A 56 -16.13 -0.27 -6.32
C LEU A 56 -16.63 -1.71 -6.57
N ALA A 57 -16.56 -2.58 -5.57
CA ALA A 57 -17.13 -3.93 -5.64
C ALA A 57 -18.66 -3.90 -5.80
N GLY A 58 -19.33 -2.93 -5.18
CA GLY A 58 -20.76 -2.70 -5.34
C GLY A 58 -21.12 -2.28 -6.78
N GLU A 59 -20.39 -1.32 -7.34
CA GLU A 59 -20.55 -0.83 -8.71
C GLU A 59 -20.31 -1.95 -9.74
N LEU A 60 -19.15 -2.63 -9.65
CA LEU A 60 -18.75 -3.66 -10.62
C LEU A 60 -19.61 -4.92 -10.58
N SER A 61 -20.28 -5.19 -9.45
CA SER A 61 -21.20 -6.33 -9.35
C SER A 61 -22.55 -6.08 -10.03
N GLY A 62 -22.90 -4.83 -10.32
CA GLY A 62 -24.17 -4.44 -10.92
C GLY A 62 -25.33 -4.30 -9.93
N ALA A 63 -26.37 -3.58 -10.37
CA ALA A 63 -27.59 -3.38 -9.60
C ALA A 63 -28.30 -4.72 -9.32
N GLY A 64 -28.71 -4.94 -8.07
CA GLY A 64 -29.39 -6.17 -7.65
C GLY A 64 -28.48 -7.35 -7.29
N ALA A 65 -27.15 -7.21 -7.39
CA ALA A 65 -26.22 -8.25 -6.97
C ALA A 65 -26.34 -8.57 -5.47
N GLY A 66 -26.46 -9.87 -5.16
CA GLY A 66 -26.48 -10.37 -3.78
C GLY A 66 -25.13 -10.23 -3.07
N PHE A 67 -25.15 -10.38 -1.74
CA PHE A 67 -23.97 -10.24 -0.89
C PHE A 67 -22.77 -11.10 -1.34
N GLY A 68 -23.02 -12.37 -1.70
CA GLY A 68 -21.95 -13.28 -2.12
C GLY A 68 -21.17 -12.81 -3.35
N MET A 69 -21.85 -12.22 -4.34
CA MET A 69 -21.21 -11.68 -5.54
C MET A 69 -20.35 -10.45 -5.19
N ARG A 70 -20.88 -9.54 -4.36
CA ARG A 70 -20.14 -8.35 -3.89
C ARG A 70 -18.92 -8.73 -3.06
N LEU A 71 -19.04 -9.71 -2.16
CA LEU A 71 -17.93 -10.22 -1.37
C LEU A 71 -16.86 -10.86 -2.25
N SER A 72 -17.26 -11.69 -3.23
CA SER A 72 -16.35 -12.25 -4.23
C SER A 72 -15.60 -11.16 -4.98
N MET A 73 -16.29 -10.09 -5.40
CA MET A 73 -15.66 -8.98 -6.11
C MET A 73 -14.69 -8.20 -5.22
N LEU A 74 -15.05 -7.94 -3.96
CA LEU A 74 -14.17 -7.31 -2.97
C LEU A 74 -12.89 -8.14 -2.75
N VAL A 75 -13.01 -9.46 -2.60
CA VAL A 75 -11.85 -10.36 -2.44
C VAL A 75 -10.96 -10.33 -3.69
N ARG A 76 -11.55 -10.30 -4.90
CA ARG A 76 -10.78 -10.16 -6.15
C ARG A 76 -10.00 -8.85 -6.20
N LEU A 77 -10.63 -7.72 -5.85
CA LEU A 77 -9.96 -6.42 -5.77
C LEU A 77 -8.80 -6.47 -4.77
N ALA A 78 -9.02 -7.04 -3.58
CA ALA A 78 -7.98 -7.19 -2.57
C ALA A 78 -6.79 -8.02 -3.08
N ILE A 79 -7.04 -9.15 -3.76
CA ILE A 79 -5.98 -9.98 -4.35
C ILE A 79 -5.22 -9.23 -5.43
N VAL A 80 -5.92 -8.52 -6.31
CA VAL A 80 -5.31 -7.76 -7.41
C VAL A 80 -4.42 -6.65 -6.86
N ASP A 81 -4.90 -5.86 -5.90
CA ASP A 81 -4.14 -4.74 -5.35
C ASP A 81 -2.95 -5.19 -4.49
N VAL A 82 -3.14 -6.21 -3.64
CA VAL A 82 -2.01 -6.78 -2.88
C VAL A 82 -1.00 -7.44 -3.82
N GLY A 83 -1.46 -8.11 -4.88
CA GLY A 83 -0.62 -8.64 -5.93
C GLY A 83 0.17 -7.54 -6.64
N ALA A 84 -0.49 -6.45 -7.04
CA ALA A 84 0.15 -5.30 -7.68
C ALA A 84 1.16 -4.60 -6.78
N TRP A 85 1.02 -4.69 -5.45
CA TRP A 85 2.00 -4.20 -4.49
C TRP A 85 3.19 -5.16 -4.33
N VAL A 86 2.93 -6.45 -4.11
CA VAL A 86 3.96 -7.43 -3.73
C VAL A 86 4.73 -7.98 -4.92
N LEU A 87 4.07 -8.26 -6.05
CA LEU A 87 4.70 -8.88 -7.22
C LEU A 87 5.86 -8.06 -7.79
N PRO A 88 5.80 -6.72 -7.90
CA PRO A 88 6.96 -5.94 -8.32
C PRO A 88 8.17 -6.07 -7.38
N LEU A 89 7.94 -6.21 -6.06
CA LEU A 89 9.01 -6.41 -5.09
C LEU A 89 9.65 -7.80 -5.24
N VAL A 90 8.85 -8.83 -5.52
CA VAL A 90 9.33 -10.19 -5.83
C VAL A 90 10.12 -10.18 -7.14
N GLY A 91 9.61 -9.52 -8.19
CA GLY A 91 10.31 -9.34 -9.46
C GLY A 91 11.64 -8.64 -9.27
N LEU A 92 11.66 -7.55 -8.48
CA LEU A 92 12.89 -6.85 -8.13
C LEU A 92 13.87 -7.77 -7.37
N ALA A 93 13.39 -8.58 -6.43
CA ALA A 93 14.23 -9.54 -5.71
C ALA A 93 14.90 -10.55 -6.66
N ALA A 94 14.15 -11.05 -7.64
CA ALA A 94 14.64 -12.00 -8.63
C ALA A 94 15.75 -11.41 -9.51
N VAL A 95 15.66 -10.12 -9.87
CA VAL A 95 16.65 -9.45 -10.72
C VAL A 95 17.73 -8.69 -9.95
N ALA A 96 17.56 -8.47 -8.63
CA ALA A 96 18.45 -7.63 -7.81
C ALA A 96 19.91 -8.11 -7.85
N GLY A 97 20.12 -9.41 -8.03
CA GLY A 97 21.44 -10.00 -8.20
C GLY A 97 22.13 -9.58 -9.48
N TYR A 98 21.41 -9.60 -10.60
CA TYR A 98 21.93 -9.22 -11.90
C TYR A 98 22.08 -7.70 -12.05
N ALA A 99 21.22 -6.94 -11.37
CA ALA A 99 21.22 -5.48 -11.41
C ALA A 99 22.23 -4.82 -10.44
N GLY A 100 23.00 -5.61 -9.66
CA GLY A 100 23.92 -5.06 -8.64
C GLY A 100 23.23 -4.35 -7.47
N LEU A 101 21.92 -4.59 -7.27
CA LEU A 101 21.09 -3.90 -6.26
C LEU A 101 21.01 -4.64 -4.92
N ARG A 102 21.66 -5.80 -4.77
CA ARG A 102 21.57 -6.65 -3.56
C ARG A 102 21.79 -5.88 -2.26
N ALA A 103 22.81 -5.03 -2.21
CA ALA A 103 23.16 -4.25 -1.01
C ALA A 103 22.09 -3.20 -0.62
N ARG A 104 21.26 -2.77 -1.57
CA ARG A 104 20.24 -1.73 -1.37
C ARG A 104 18.82 -2.27 -1.42
N PHE A 105 18.64 -3.56 -1.68
CA PHE A 105 17.33 -4.18 -1.84
C PHE A 105 16.44 -3.97 -0.60
N VAL A 106 16.97 -4.22 0.60
CA VAL A 106 16.26 -3.95 1.86
C VAL A 106 15.84 -2.49 1.96
N HIS A 107 16.74 -1.55 1.63
CA HIS A 107 16.45 -0.12 1.73
C HIS A 107 15.33 0.28 0.79
N PHE A 108 15.35 -0.26 -0.43
CA PHE A 108 14.31 -0.02 -1.42
C PHE A 108 12.96 -0.52 -0.91
N VAL A 109 12.88 -1.78 -0.46
CA VAL A 109 11.62 -2.39 -0.02
C VAL A 109 11.04 -1.70 1.20
N VAL A 110 11.86 -1.39 2.21
CA VAL A 110 11.41 -0.70 3.41
C VAL A 110 10.87 0.68 3.06
N ALA A 111 11.64 1.48 2.30
CA ALA A 111 11.20 2.81 1.91
C ALA A 111 9.94 2.78 1.03
N SER A 112 9.88 1.87 0.05
CA SER A 112 8.73 1.75 -0.84
C SER A 112 7.46 1.33 -0.11
N ASN A 113 7.54 0.38 0.83
CA ASN A 113 6.37 -0.08 1.57
C ASN A 113 5.74 1.04 2.39
N TRP A 114 6.54 1.76 3.18
CA TRP A 114 6.03 2.87 4.00
C TRP A 114 5.55 4.06 3.15
N ALA A 115 6.22 4.34 2.03
CA ALA A 115 5.77 5.36 1.08
C ALA A 115 4.43 4.97 0.41
N SER A 116 4.27 3.70 0.01
CA SER A 116 3.02 3.19 -0.55
C SER A 116 1.86 3.30 0.44
N ALA A 117 2.08 3.01 1.73
CA ALA A 117 1.03 3.22 2.73
C ALA A 117 0.57 4.69 2.79
N ILE A 118 1.51 5.65 2.79
CA ILE A 118 1.17 7.08 2.73
C ILE A 118 0.39 7.38 1.46
N PHE A 119 0.87 6.91 0.31
CA PHE A 119 0.23 7.14 -0.98
C PHE A 119 -1.22 6.64 -1.01
N VAL A 120 -1.50 5.45 -0.47
CA VAL A 120 -2.87 4.92 -0.37
C VAL A 120 -3.76 5.82 0.49
N TRP A 121 -3.24 6.36 1.60
CA TRP A 121 -4.00 7.32 2.40
C TRP A 121 -4.23 8.65 1.66
N MET A 122 -3.31 9.08 0.80
CA MET A 122 -3.47 10.27 -0.03
C MET A 122 -4.55 10.11 -1.12
N THR A 123 -4.81 8.89 -1.60
CA THR A 123 -5.88 8.63 -2.58
C THR A 123 -7.26 8.45 -1.94
N LEU A 124 -7.33 8.33 -0.61
CA LEU A 124 -8.58 8.15 0.11
C LEU A 124 -9.64 9.22 -0.20
N PRO A 125 -9.33 10.54 -0.24
CA PRO A 125 -10.34 11.55 -0.56
C PRO A 125 -11.02 11.32 -1.92
N VAL A 126 -10.27 10.88 -2.93
CA VAL A 126 -10.80 10.54 -4.25
C VAL A 126 -11.77 9.35 -4.16
N SER A 127 -11.43 8.34 -3.36
CA SER A 127 -12.29 7.17 -3.13
C SER A 127 -13.57 7.56 -2.39
N LEU A 128 -13.48 8.44 -1.39
CA LEU A 128 -14.64 8.92 -0.63
C LEU A 128 -15.57 9.80 -1.49
N LEU A 129 -15.02 10.59 -2.42
CA LEU A 129 -15.84 11.39 -3.33
C LEU A 129 -16.77 10.54 -4.20
N ARG A 130 -16.37 9.33 -4.60
CA ARG A 130 -17.25 8.40 -5.34
C ARG A 130 -18.48 7.98 -4.55
N ILE A 131 -18.34 7.87 -3.23
CA ILE A 131 -19.44 7.50 -2.33
C ILE A 131 -20.45 8.66 -2.22
N VAL A 132 -19.96 9.90 -2.17
CA VAL A 132 -20.78 11.09 -1.91
C VAL A 132 -21.34 11.73 -3.19
N ALA A 133 -20.62 11.62 -4.31
CA ALA A 133 -20.98 12.22 -5.60
C ALA A 133 -20.94 11.18 -6.75
N PRO A 134 -21.80 10.15 -6.73
CA PRO A 134 -21.81 9.08 -7.73
C PRO A 134 -22.17 9.55 -9.16
N ALA A 135 -22.75 10.75 -9.30
CA ALA A 135 -23.24 11.27 -10.59
C ALA A 135 -22.21 12.03 -11.45
N ALA A 136 -20.95 12.14 -11.02
CA ALA A 136 -19.89 12.84 -11.76
C ALA A 136 -19.05 11.91 -12.67
N SER A 137 -19.38 10.62 -12.70
CA SER A 137 -18.64 9.57 -13.42
C SER A 137 -19.37 8.98 -14.63
N ASP A 138 -20.47 9.61 -15.06
CA ASP A 138 -21.20 9.27 -16.29
C ASP A 138 -20.76 10.13 -17.48
#